data_AF-A0A0A7EBT3-F1
#
_entry.id   AF-A0A0A7EBT3-F1
#
_cell.length_a   1.000
_cell.length_b   1.000
_cell.length_c   1.000
_cell.angle_alpha   90.00
_cell.angle_beta   90.00
_cell.angle_gamma   90.00
#
_symmetry.space_group_name_H-M   'P 1'
#
loop_
_entity.id
_entity.type
_entity.pdbx_description
1 polymer ?
#
loop_
_entity_poly.entity_id
_entity_poly.type
_entity_poly.pdbx_seq_one_letter_code
_entity_poly.pdbx_strand_id
1 'polypeptide(L)'
;MFKKAFAYSCALLPILAMANSDGLIVAKNDSAKTISSAQYEYVPVEIMMDNEGGQSVEITGQYKSYVQQQGNQTGISYSHYLEDLANKLIAQGFTVAAKCLKDCSTKPYRKTIDDSFRYNNIYQVSYTSARSNRFGYLSAIKGEVGNRQTIQVFAQNGHRNVLLNAYEQVIETQMPNSGITVASNFEIKQLDFTSLKASKKDAIGSVDHPMIERFPGSYIVASAVNDFESYPLIIGPYKKTIPTKKVSGKITTISYRIDPKVGPYAVHHNYINALQKAGFSLIYECSAKTCGNYAIRDNIKNTIHAKNHEADFYNLTSKSHYYLFSAEKVTAQGKIYATMYSSQKRGQYDVEMVVDIIEERAMSQVALNVDSDTLGKQIQATGSVSLYGIEFDFDKHTLKASSDKQLAEIADFLKKTKNVSLYVVGHTDNKGKFGYNQDLSKRRAAEVVNSLVTHYKIDKQRLTPVGVGPVAPKAANDTETNMQQNRRVELVLKSPQIL
;
A
#
# COMPACT_ATOMS: atom_id res chain seq x y z
N MET A 1 0.82 -62.40 -34.80
CA MET A 1 -0.10 -61.46 -35.47
C MET A 1 -1.23 -61.14 -34.48
N PHE A 2 -1.13 -60.05 -33.71
CA PHE A 2 -1.82 -58.75 -33.90
C PHE A 2 -3.37 -58.87 -33.82
N LYS A 3 -4.16 -58.12 -33.03
CA LYS A 3 -4.02 -56.94 -32.15
C LYS A 3 -5.19 -56.98 -31.12
N LYS A 4 -4.95 -56.52 -29.90
CA LYS A 4 -5.96 -55.87 -29.03
C LYS A 4 -5.47 -54.45 -28.77
N ALA A 5 -6.32 -53.44 -28.91
CA ALA A 5 -6.47 -52.35 -27.94
C ALA A 5 -7.50 -51.32 -28.41
N PHE A 6 -8.32 -50.95 -27.44
CA PHE A 6 -9.38 -49.95 -27.43
C PHE A 6 -8.95 -48.57 -27.95
N ALA A 7 -9.90 -47.91 -28.62
CA ALA A 7 -9.84 -46.49 -28.95
C ALA A 7 -10.02 -45.64 -27.68
N TYR A 8 -9.05 -44.76 -27.42
CA TYR A 8 -9.22 -43.59 -26.56
C TYR A 8 -9.08 -42.36 -27.46
N SER A 9 -10.15 -41.57 -27.56
CA SER A 9 -10.07 -40.21 -28.12
C SER A 9 -9.28 -39.33 -27.14
N CYS A 10 -8.02 -39.04 -27.46
CA CYS A 10 -7.29 -37.95 -26.81
C CYS A 10 -7.62 -36.67 -27.58
N ALA A 11 -8.50 -35.86 -27.00
CA ALA A 11 -8.80 -34.52 -27.49
C ALA A 11 -7.50 -33.71 -27.48
N LEU A 12 -7.17 -33.14 -28.64
CA LEU A 12 -6.12 -32.16 -28.85
C LEU A 12 -6.28 -31.02 -27.84
N LEU A 13 -5.35 -30.92 -26.88
CA LEU A 13 -5.12 -29.68 -26.15
C LEU A 13 -4.62 -28.63 -27.15
N PRO A 14 -5.15 -27.39 -27.11
CA PRO A 14 -4.55 -26.32 -27.88
C PRO A 14 -3.19 -26.04 -27.24
N ILE A 15 -2.13 -26.29 -28.01
CA ILE A 15 -0.82 -25.71 -27.78
C ILE A 15 -1.06 -24.20 -27.79
N LEU A 16 -1.22 -23.59 -26.62
CA LEU A 16 -1.10 -22.14 -26.49
C LEU A 16 0.30 -21.83 -26.99
N ALA A 17 0.37 -21.15 -28.13
CA ALA A 17 1.59 -20.56 -28.64
C ALA A 17 2.15 -19.66 -27.53
N MET A 18 3.13 -20.17 -26.78
CA MET A 18 4.04 -19.32 -26.05
C MET A 18 4.60 -18.37 -27.09
N ALA A 19 4.48 -17.07 -26.88
CA ALA A 19 5.18 -16.11 -27.73
C ALA A 19 6.64 -16.55 -27.79
N ASN A 20 7.09 -16.96 -28.98
CA ASN A 20 8.47 -17.36 -29.21
C ASN A 20 9.38 -16.21 -28.78
N SER A 21 9.99 -16.34 -27.59
CA SER A 21 11.07 -15.47 -27.11
C SER A 21 12.42 -15.87 -27.73
N ASP A 22 12.37 -16.44 -28.95
CA ASP A 22 13.52 -16.79 -29.77
C ASP A 22 14.21 -15.54 -30.35
N GLY A 23 13.58 -14.36 -30.23
CA GLY A 23 14.13 -13.06 -30.68
C GLY A 23 15.00 -12.33 -29.66
N LEU A 24 15.05 -12.76 -28.39
CA LEU A 24 16.07 -12.28 -27.43
C LEU A 24 17.38 -12.97 -27.80
N ILE A 25 18.24 -12.28 -28.56
CA ILE A 25 19.53 -12.81 -29.05
C ILE A 25 20.43 -13.11 -27.85
N VAL A 26 20.45 -14.35 -27.41
CA VAL A 26 21.36 -14.84 -26.37
C VAL A 26 22.71 -15.11 -27.04
N ALA A 27 23.78 -14.51 -26.52
CA ALA A 27 25.14 -15.01 -26.77
C ALA A 27 25.34 -16.32 -25.98
N LYS A 28 24.64 -17.38 -26.40
CA LYS A 28 24.81 -18.71 -25.81
C LYS A 28 26.08 -19.32 -26.39
N ASN A 29 26.89 -19.91 -25.53
CA ASN A 29 27.94 -20.78 -26.04
C ASN A 29 27.30 -22.11 -26.45
N ASP A 30 27.31 -22.42 -27.74
CA ASP A 30 26.67 -23.61 -28.31
C ASP A 30 27.22 -24.92 -27.72
N SER A 31 28.47 -24.90 -27.26
CA SER A 31 29.14 -26.03 -26.63
C SER A 31 28.88 -26.14 -25.12
N ALA A 32 28.16 -25.18 -24.52
CA ALA A 32 27.92 -25.13 -23.08
C ALA A 32 26.56 -25.71 -22.69
N LYS A 33 26.55 -26.48 -21.60
CA LYS A 33 25.33 -27.02 -21.00
C LYS A 33 24.66 -25.95 -20.15
N THR A 34 23.43 -25.58 -20.47
CA THR A 34 22.59 -24.76 -19.59
C THR A 34 22.20 -25.59 -18.36
N ILE A 35 22.53 -25.10 -17.16
CA ILE A 35 22.21 -25.77 -15.90
C ILE A 35 21.11 -25.06 -15.10
N SER A 36 20.81 -23.81 -15.42
CA SER A 36 19.68 -23.04 -14.88
C SER A 36 19.27 -21.95 -15.86
N SER A 37 17.99 -21.56 -15.87
CA SER A 37 17.47 -20.45 -16.69
C SER A 37 16.22 -19.83 -16.09
N ALA A 38 16.01 -18.54 -16.31
CA ALA A 38 14.71 -17.90 -16.06
C ALA A 38 14.41 -16.80 -17.08
N GLN A 39 13.12 -16.45 -17.18
CA GLN A 39 12.62 -15.40 -18.06
C GLN A 39 11.50 -14.67 -17.30
N TYR A 40 11.53 -13.34 -17.34
CA TYR A 40 10.50 -12.50 -16.74
C TYR A 40 10.18 -11.32 -17.64
N GLU A 41 8.97 -10.81 -17.50
CA GLU A 41 8.49 -9.62 -18.18
C GLU A 41 8.54 -8.45 -17.19
N TYR A 42 9.37 -7.45 -17.49
CA TYR A 42 9.49 -6.18 -16.74
C TYR A 42 10.01 -6.29 -15.31
N VAL A 43 11.33 -6.50 -15.19
CA VAL A 43 12.04 -6.41 -13.91
C VAL A 43 13.08 -5.30 -13.97
N PRO A 44 13.13 -4.39 -12.97
CA PRO A 44 14.25 -3.49 -12.83
C PRO A 44 15.50 -4.28 -12.45
N VAL A 45 16.54 -4.15 -13.25
CA VAL A 45 17.84 -4.77 -13.07
C VAL A 45 18.88 -3.67 -13.00
N GLU A 46 19.77 -3.78 -12.01
CA GLU A 46 20.88 -2.84 -11.85
C GLU A 46 22.07 -3.30 -12.70
N ILE A 47 22.44 -2.49 -13.68
CA ILE A 47 23.50 -2.78 -14.65
C ILE A 47 24.72 -1.93 -14.31
N MET A 48 25.90 -2.57 -14.32
CA MET A 48 27.17 -1.90 -14.07
C MET A 48 27.65 -1.12 -15.30
N MET A 49 28.07 0.12 -15.07
CA MET A 49 28.47 1.07 -16.11
C MET A 49 29.95 1.47 -16.04
N ASP A 50 30.69 1.06 -15.01
CA ASP A 50 32.12 1.24 -14.91
C ASP A 50 32.83 0.02 -14.29
N ASN A 51 34.16 0.02 -14.36
CA ASN A 51 35.00 -1.09 -13.90
C ASN A 51 35.20 -1.13 -12.37
N GLU A 52 34.73 -0.11 -11.64
CA GLU A 52 34.87 0.02 -10.19
C GLU A 52 33.55 -0.28 -9.44
N GLY A 53 32.46 -0.49 -10.19
CA GLY A 53 31.10 -0.63 -9.66
C GLY A 53 30.55 0.66 -9.03
N GLY A 54 31.16 1.80 -9.32
CA GLY A 54 30.80 3.11 -8.77
C GLY A 54 29.60 3.73 -9.48
N GLN A 55 29.38 3.38 -10.74
CA GLN A 55 28.25 3.79 -11.56
C GLN A 55 27.42 2.57 -11.97
N SER A 56 26.15 2.59 -11.59
CA SER A 56 25.12 1.65 -12.03
C SER A 56 23.91 2.39 -12.56
N VAL A 57 23.19 1.75 -13.47
CA VAL A 57 21.92 2.25 -14.01
C VAL A 57 20.88 1.17 -13.79
N GLU A 58 19.74 1.56 -13.25
CA GLU A 58 18.56 0.71 -13.17
C GLU A 58 17.89 0.70 -14.55
N ILE A 59 17.73 -0.50 -15.11
CA ILE A 59 17.11 -0.73 -16.42
C ILE A 59 15.90 -1.63 -16.21
N THR A 60 14.77 -1.25 -16.79
CA THR A 60 13.51 -2.01 -16.69
C THR A 60 13.15 -2.58 -18.05
N GLY A 61 12.86 -3.88 -18.12
CA GLY A 61 12.43 -4.48 -19.38
C GLY A 61 12.22 -5.98 -19.31
N GLN A 62 12.00 -6.59 -20.48
CA GLN A 62 11.98 -8.04 -20.60
C GLN A 62 13.40 -8.55 -20.41
N TYR A 63 13.56 -9.57 -19.55
CA TYR A 63 14.87 -10.16 -19.32
C TYR A 63 14.85 -11.67 -19.41
N LYS A 64 15.98 -12.19 -19.88
CA LYS A 64 16.26 -13.62 -20.00
C LYS A 64 17.63 -13.89 -19.41
N SER A 65 17.74 -14.97 -18.66
CA SER A 65 18.96 -15.27 -17.93
C SER A 65 19.24 -16.76 -17.85
N TYR A 66 20.52 -17.11 -17.86
CA TYR A 66 21.01 -18.47 -17.96
C TYR A 66 22.28 -18.68 -17.16
N VAL A 67 22.44 -19.87 -16.60
CA VAL A 67 23.73 -20.37 -16.13
C VAL A 67 24.21 -21.45 -17.08
N GLN A 68 25.41 -21.28 -17.60
CA GLN A 68 26.05 -22.22 -18.50
C GLN A 68 27.32 -22.79 -17.87
N GLN A 69 27.47 -24.09 -18.04
CA GLN A 69 28.65 -24.84 -17.67
C GLN A 69 29.29 -25.37 -18.95
N GLN A 70 30.54 -25.02 -19.19
CA GLN A 70 31.30 -25.70 -20.25
C GLN A 70 31.74 -27.07 -19.75
N GLY A 71 31.82 -28.06 -20.65
CA GLY A 71 32.36 -29.38 -20.30
C GLY A 71 33.81 -29.30 -19.80
N ASN A 72 34.44 -30.43 -19.47
CA ASN A 72 35.85 -30.54 -19.10
C ASN A 72 36.79 -30.15 -20.28
N GLN A 73 36.69 -28.93 -20.78
CA GLN A 73 37.65 -28.33 -21.67
C GLN A 73 38.74 -27.74 -20.77
N THR A 74 39.88 -28.43 -20.71
CA THR A 74 41.08 -27.92 -20.04
C THR A 74 41.52 -26.63 -20.74
N GLY A 75 41.47 -25.49 -20.04
CA GLY A 75 42.32 -24.33 -20.37
C GLY A 75 41.67 -22.97 -20.60
N ILE A 76 40.32 -22.82 -20.61
CA ILE A 76 39.72 -21.49 -20.80
C ILE A 76 39.53 -20.82 -19.43
N SER A 77 40.25 -19.73 -19.17
CA SER A 77 40.02 -18.89 -18.00
C SER A 77 38.77 -18.03 -18.18
N TYR A 78 38.09 -17.70 -17.07
CA TYR A 78 36.99 -16.73 -17.09
C TYR A 78 37.39 -15.39 -17.74
N SER A 79 38.65 -14.97 -17.57
CA SER A 79 39.16 -13.73 -18.16
C SER A 79 39.22 -13.81 -19.69
N HIS A 80 39.76 -14.91 -20.24
CA HIS A 80 39.81 -15.13 -21.69
C HIS A 80 38.41 -15.22 -22.29
N TYR A 81 37.49 -15.90 -21.59
CA TYR A 81 36.10 -15.99 -22.01
C TYR A 81 35.40 -14.63 -22.08
N LEU A 82 35.56 -13.78 -21.05
CA LEU A 82 34.95 -12.45 -21.03
C LEU A 82 35.57 -11.50 -22.06
N GLU A 83 36.86 -11.65 -22.37
CA GLU A 83 37.51 -10.91 -23.46
C GLU A 83 36.96 -11.30 -24.84
N ASP A 84 36.85 -12.61 -25.13
CA ASP A 84 36.25 -13.10 -26.38
C ASP A 84 34.79 -12.65 -26.50
N LEU A 85 34.01 -12.73 -25.43
CA LEU A 85 32.64 -12.26 -25.42
C LEU A 85 32.53 -10.76 -25.67
N ALA A 86 33.39 -9.94 -25.05
CA ALA A 86 33.43 -8.51 -25.28
C ALA A 86 33.67 -8.18 -26.77
N ASN A 87 34.62 -8.87 -27.40
CA ASN A 87 34.91 -8.68 -28.83
C ASN A 87 33.72 -9.06 -29.72
N LYS A 88 33.03 -10.17 -29.41
CA LYS A 88 31.82 -10.60 -30.13
C LYS A 88 30.67 -9.60 -29.96
N LEU A 89 30.47 -9.07 -28.76
CA LEU A 89 29.45 -8.07 -28.48
C LEU A 89 29.75 -6.75 -29.22
N ILE A 90 31.01 -6.32 -29.24
CA ILE A 90 31.45 -5.15 -30.01
C ILE A 90 31.19 -5.35 -31.51
N ALA A 91 31.52 -6.52 -32.06
CA ALA A 91 31.25 -6.85 -33.46
C ALA A 91 29.74 -6.86 -33.78
N GLN A 92 28.89 -7.12 -32.79
CA GLN A 92 27.43 -7.04 -32.91
C GLN A 92 26.87 -5.63 -32.62
N GLY A 93 27.74 -4.63 -32.44
CA GLY A 93 27.36 -3.23 -32.25
C GLY A 93 27.00 -2.86 -30.81
N PHE A 94 27.44 -3.64 -29.81
CA PHE A 94 27.36 -3.23 -28.41
C PHE A 94 28.57 -2.39 -28.02
N THR A 95 28.36 -1.43 -27.12
CA THR A 95 29.40 -0.73 -26.39
C THR A 95 29.63 -1.45 -25.07
N VAL A 96 30.87 -1.83 -24.76
CA VAL A 96 31.23 -2.37 -23.45
C VAL A 96 31.16 -1.24 -22.43
N ALA A 97 30.17 -1.31 -21.53
CA ALA A 97 29.97 -0.32 -20.48
C ALA A 97 30.91 -0.59 -19.29
N ALA A 98 31.07 -1.86 -18.90
CA ALA A 98 31.95 -2.25 -17.81
C ALA A 98 32.61 -3.61 -18.10
N LYS A 99 33.89 -3.77 -17.75
CA LYS A 99 34.61 -5.04 -17.87
C LYS A 99 35.68 -5.15 -16.79
N CYS A 100 35.60 -6.19 -15.97
CA CYS A 100 36.63 -6.53 -15.00
C CYS A 100 37.06 -7.98 -15.14
N LEU A 101 38.38 -8.18 -15.19
CA LEU A 101 39.01 -9.49 -15.43
C LEU A 101 39.93 -9.93 -14.29
N LYS A 102 40.28 -9.03 -13.38
CA LYS A 102 41.18 -9.28 -12.25
C LYS A 102 40.86 -8.31 -11.12
N ASP A 103 40.98 -8.77 -9.88
CA ASP A 103 40.80 -7.94 -8.67
C ASP A 103 39.39 -7.35 -8.53
N CYS A 104 38.40 -8.08 -9.06
CA CYS A 104 37.02 -7.61 -9.17
C CYS A 104 36.27 -7.58 -7.84
N SER A 105 36.86 -7.97 -6.70
CA SER A 105 36.18 -8.22 -5.43
C SER A 105 36.21 -7.09 -4.39
N THR A 106 36.39 -5.84 -4.83
CA THR A 106 36.51 -4.67 -3.93
C THR A 106 35.23 -4.43 -3.09
N LYS A 107 35.34 -3.70 -1.96
CA LYS A 107 34.21 -3.44 -1.04
C LYS A 107 32.97 -2.80 -1.70
N PRO A 108 33.09 -1.82 -2.61
CA PRO A 108 31.94 -1.26 -3.35
C PRO A 108 31.23 -2.34 -4.16
N TYR A 109 32.02 -3.14 -4.89
CA TYR A 109 31.56 -4.26 -5.69
C TYR A 109 30.75 -5.27 -4.87
N ARG A 110 31.28 -5.73 -3.71
CA ARG A 110 30.59 -6.68 -2.83
C ARG A 110 29.16 -6.26 -2.43
N LYS A 111 28.88 -4.97 -2.29
CA LYS A 111 27.59 -4.47 -1.79
C LYS A 111 26.53 -4.41 -2.90
N THR A 112 26.86 -3.77 -4.03
CA THR A 112 25.98 -3.67 -5.20
C THR A 112 25.62 -5.04 -5.73
N ILE A 113 26.62 -5.93 -5.71
CA ILE A 113 26.42 -7.31 -6.10
C ILE A 113 25.54 -8.01 -5.08
N ASP A 114 25.92 -8.21 -3.81
CA ASP A 114 25.10 -8.94 -2.80
C ASP A 114 23.60 -8.59 -2.81
N ASP A 115 23.24 -7.35 -3.17
CA ASP A 115 21.85 -6.92 -3.32
C ASP A 115 21.16 -7.43 -4.63
N SER A 116 21.85 -7.58 -5.77
CA SER A 116 21.35 -8.24 -6.97
C SER A 116 21.41 -9.80 -6.93
N PHE A 117 22.36 -10.43 -6.20
CA PHE A 117 22.48 -11.92 -6.10
C PHE A 117 21.41 -12.55 -5.22
N ARG A 118 20.88 -11.85 -4.21
CA ARG A 118 19.98 -12.47 -3.22
C ARG A 118 18.59 -12.80 -3.77
N TYR A 119 18.19 -12.19 -4.88
CA TYR A 119 16.81 -12.22 -5.37
C TYR A 119 16.66 -12.80 -6.78
N ASN A 120 17.71 -12.74 -7.61
CA ASN A 120 17.79 -13.48 -8.87
C ASN A 120 18.50 -14.83 -8.63
N ASN A 121 17.70 -15.92 -8.58
CA ASN A 121 18.09 -17.33 -8.35
C ASN A 121 19.15 -17.91 -9.33
N ILE A 122 19.78 -17.09 -10.16
CA ILE A 122 20.49 -17.49 -11.38
C ILE A 122 21.97 -17.20 -11.23
N TYR A 123 22.37 -16.32 -10.31
CA TYR A 123 23.78 -16.10 -10.04
C TYR A 123 24.33 -17.15 -9.06
N GLN A 124 25.06 -18.14 -9.59
CA GLN A 124 25.80 -19.12 -8.78
C GLN A 124 27.22 -18.64 -8.39
N VAL A 125 27.47 -17.33 -8.37
CA VAL A 125 28.73 -16.78 -7.85
C VAL A 125 28.62 -16.77 -6.32
N SER A 126 29.27 -17.74 -5.68
CA SER A 126 29.21 -17.85 -4.22
C SER A 126 29.97 -16.71 -3.53
N TYR A 127 29.53 -16.33 -2.33
CA TYR A 127 30.21 -15.34 -1.48
C TYR A 127 31.71 -15.63 -1.28
N THR A 128 32.08 -16.91 -1.24
CA THR A 128 33.46 -17.38 -1.11
C THR A 128 34.27 -17.15 -2.39
N SER A 129 33.66 -17.33 -3.56
CA SER A 129 34.25 -17.02 -4.87
C SER A 129 34.52 -15.52 -5.02
N ALA A 130 33.59 -14.69 -4.56
CA ALA A 130 33.76 -13.24 -4.55
C ALA A 130 34.98 -12.84 -3.71
N ARG A 131 35.10 -13.33 -2.47
CA ARG A 131 36.26 -13.03 -1.59
C ARG A 131 37.60 -13.50 -2.15
N SER A 132 37.62 -14.58 -2.93
CA SER A 132 38.85 -15.20 -3.44
C SER A 132 39.30 -14.68 -4.80
N ASN A 133 38.61 -13.68 -5.37
CA ASN A 133 38.95 -13.05 -6.65
C ASN A 133 39.02 -14.04 -7.84
N ARG A 134 38.12 -15.03 -7.85
CA ARG A 134 38.10 -16.11 -8.85
C ARG A 134 37.01 -15.95 -9.91
N PHE A 135 36.59 -14.71 -10.16
CA PHE A 135 35.54 -14.38 -11.12
C PHE A 135 35.86 -13.05 -11.81
N GLY A 136 35.22 -12.82 -12.94
CA GLY A 136 35.17 -11.53 -13.64
C GLY A 136 33.76 -11.22 -14.11
N TYR A 137 33.57 -10.03 -14.67
CA TYR A 137 32.29 -9.61 -15.22
C TYR A 137 32.45 -8.74 -16.47
N LEU A 138 31.39 -8.69 -17.25
CA LEU A 138 31.24 -7.85 -18.43
C LEU A 138 29.82 -7.30 -18.47
N SER A 139 29.67 -6.01 -18.69
CA SER A 139 28.40 -5.36 -19.01
C SER A 139 28.54 -4.63 -20.33
N ALA A 140 27.61 -4.82 -21.24
CA ALA A 140 27.60 -4.19 -22.55
C ALA A 140 26.19 -3.69 -22.89
N ILE A 141 26.11 -2.55 -23.54
CA ILE A 141 24.86 -1.87 -23.89
C ILE A 141 24.80 -1.61 -25.39
N LYS A 142 23.60 -1.58 -25.96
CA LYS A 142 23.35 -1.24 -27.35
C LYS A 142 22.01 -0.52 -27.46
N GLY A 143 21.97 0.58 -28.20
CA GLY A 143 20.76 1.39 -28.36
C GLY A 143 20.58 2.46 -27.28
N GLU A 144 19.46 3.16 -27.34
CA GLU A 144 19.14 4.35 -26.53
C GLU A 144 18.11 4.04 -25.44
N VAL A 145 17.97 4.94 -24.45
CA VAL A 145 17.00 4.81 -23.34
C VAL A 145 15.59 4.53 -23.90
N GLY A 146 14.94 3.49 -23.39
CA GLY A 146 13.60 3.06 -23.79
C GLY A 146 13.55 2.05 -24.95
N ASN A 147 14.70 1.76 -25.58
CA ASN A 147 14.88 0.65 -26.54
C ASN A 147 16.30 0.04 -26.41
N ARG A 148 16.86 0.08 -25.19
CA ARG A 148 18.24 -0.32 -24.91
C ARG A 148 18.34 -1.83 -24.69
N GLN A 149 19.24 -2.48 -25.40
CA GLN A 149 19.65 -3.84 -25.09
C GLN A 149 20.86 -3.81 -24.17
N THR A 150 20.83 -4.63 -23.14
CA THR A 150 21.90 -4.73 -22.16
C THR A 150 22.23 -6.18 -21.89
N ILE A 151 23.51 -6.50 -21.85
CA ILE A 151 24.02 -7.83 -21.53
C ILE A 151 24.96 -7.68 -20.36
N GLN A 152 24.68 -8.42 -19.28
CA GLN A 152 25.56 -8.55 -18.13
C GLN A 152 25.95 -10.01 -17.94
N VAL A 153 27.24 -10.27 -17.83
CA VAL A 153 27.79 -11.62 -17.70
C VAL A 153 28.74 -11.66 -16.53
N PHE A 154 28.57 -12.67 -15.68
CA PHE A 154 29.51 -13.01 -14.62
C PHE A 154 30.11 -14.37 -14.94
N ALA A 155 31.44 -14.44 -14.98
CA ALA A 155 32.17 -15.66 -15.29
C ALA A 155 33.09 -16.02 -14.13
N GLN A 156 33.12 -17.29 -13.73
CA GLN A 156 34.01 -17.80 -12.68
C GLN A 156 34.53 -19.18 -13.05
N ASN A 157 35.70 -19.54 -12.52
CA ASN A 157 36.18 -20.92 -12.61
C ASN A 157 35.66 -21.72 -11.40
N GLY A 158 34.99 -22.84 -11.65
CA GLY A 158 34.51 -23.79 -10.65
C GLY A 158 35.58 -24.81 -10.20
N HIS A 159 35.16 -25.82 -9.42
CA HIS A 159 36.04 -26.93 -9.03
C HIS A 159 36.57 -27.66 -10.27
N ARG A 160 37.87 -28.00 -10.27
CA ARG A 160 38.60 -28.63 -11.40
C ARG A 160 38.79 -27.71 -12.64
N ASN A 161 38.77 -26.39 -12.47
CA ASN A 161 38.96 -25.39 -13.53
C ASN A 161 37.91 -25.40 -14.64
N VAL A 162 36.70 -25.88 -14.35
CA VAL A 162 35.57 -25.80 -15.28
C VAL A 162 35.00 -24.39 -15.26
N LEU A 163 34.84 -23.76 -16.43
CA LEU A 163 34.25 -22.42 -16.53
C LEU A 163 32.72 -22.46 -16.27
N LEU A 164 32.28 -21.65 -15.31
CA LEU A 164 30.88 -21.43 -14.94
C LEU A 164 30.51 -19.97 -15.22
N ASN A 165 29.53 -19.76 -16.08
CA ASN A 165 29.11 -18.42 -16.51
C ASN A 165 27.62 -18.22 -16.24
N ALA A 166 27.25 -17.05 -15.73
CA ALA A 166 25.88 -16.57 -15.64
C ALA A 166 25.71 -15.40 -16.62
N TYR A 167 24.67 -15.48 -17.45
CA TYR A 167 24.32 -14.48 -18.46
C TYR A 167 22.97 -13.89 -18.10
N GLU A 168 22.89 -12.58 -18.18
CA GLU A 168 21.66 -11.82 -18.12
C GLU A 168 21.60 -10.91 -19.35
N GLN A 169 20.48 -10.97 -20.04
CA GLN A 169 20.17 -10.05 -21.12
C GLN A 169 18.85 -9.37 -20.79
N VAL A 170 18.89 -8.03 -20.77
CA VAL A 170 17.74 -7.17 -20.56
C VAL A 170 17.53 -6.39 -21.83
N ILE A 171 16.32 -6.41 -22.37
CA ILE A 171 15.89 -5.49 -23.41
C ILE A 171 14.95 -4.50 -22.74
N GLU A 172 15.44 -3.28 -22.55
CA GLU A 172 14.65 -2.13 -22.13
C GLU A 172 13.57 -1.91 -23.19
N THR A 173 12.36 -2.27 -22.84
CA THR A 173 11.16 -2.02 -23.63
C THR A 173 10.38 -0.94 -22.90
N GLN A 174 9.84 0.04 -23.61
CA GLN A 174 8.92 1.00 -22.99
C GLN A 174 7.81 0.24 -22.26
N MET A 175 7.60 0.61 -20.99
CA MET A 175 6.46 0.12 -20.22
C MET A 175 5.18 0.32 -21.04
N PRO A 176 4.36 -0.71 -21.25
CA PRO A 176 3.14 -0.54 -22.02
C PRO A 176 2.20 0.40 -21.28
N ASN A 177 1.71 1.42 -21.97
CA ASN A 177 0.59 2.21 -21.49
C ASN A 177 -0.66 1.30 -21.40
N SER A 178 -1.31 1.40 -20.24
CA SER A 178 -2.41 0.62 -19.65
C SER A 178 -3.66 0.25 -20.48
N GLY A 179 -3.55 -0.28 -21.71
CA GLY A 179 -4.59 -1.23 -22.12
C GLY A 179 -5.91 -0.71 -22.69
N ILE A 180 -6.03 0.54 -23.14
CA ILE A 180 -7.17 0.97 -23.99
C ILE A 180 -6.62 1.40 -25.34
N THR A 181 -7.15 0.87 -26.45
CA THR A 181 -6.75 1.20 -27.84
C THR A 181 -7.92 1.67 -28.71
N VAL A 182 -7.60 2.50 -29.71
CA VAL A 182 -8.33 2.57 -30.99
C VAL A 182 -7.30 2.47 -32.12
N ALA A 183 -7.49 1.52 -33.03
CA ALA A 183 -6.55 1.08 -34.07
C ALA A 183 -6.56 2.00 -35.33
N SER A 184 -5.66 1.92 -36.32
CA SER A 184 -5.16 0.68 -36.95
C SER A 184 -4.05 0.94 -37.98
N ASN A 185 -2.80 0.58 -37.66
CA ASN A 185 -1.89 -0.21 -38.51
C ASN A 185 -0.46 -0.27 -37.93
N PHE A 186 -0.07 -1.48 -37.51
CA PHE A 186 1.15 -1.92 -36.79
C PHE A 186 1.18 -1.61 -35.27
N GLU A 187 0.89 -2.61 -34.42
CA GLU A 187 0.80 -2.46 -32.94
C GLU A 187 1.71 -3.43 -32.16
N ILE A 188 2.42 -2.87 -31.17
CA ILE A 188 3.02 -3.59 -30.04
C ILE A 188 1.87 -4.17 -29.20
N LYS A 189 1.86 -5.50 -28.96
CA LYS A 189 0.84 -6.13 -28.11
C LYS A 189 0.97 -5.64 -26.67
N GLN A 190 -0.09 -5.04 -26.12
CA GLN A 190 -0.19 -4.69 -24.71
C GLN A 190 -0.09 -5.94 -23.83
N LEU A 191 0.56 -5.81 -22.66
CA LEU A 191 0.51 -6.79 -21.59
C LEU A 191 -0.95 -6.90 -21.11
N ASP A 192 -1.59 -8.01 -21.47
CA ASP A 192 -2.98 -8.30 -21.10
C ASP A 192 -3.02 -9.29 -19.93
N PHE A 193 -3.24 -8.74 -18.73
CA PHE A 193 -3.40 -9.53 -17.52
C PHE A 193 -4.80 -10.12 -17.35
N THR A 194 -5.80 -9.71 -18.15
CA THR A 194 -7.20 -10.17 -17.97
C THR A 194 -7.37 -11.67 -18.14
N SER A 195 -6.43 -12.31 -18.84
CA SER A 195 -6.40 -13.76 -19.04
C SER A 195 -5.80 -14.54 -17.86
N LEU A 196 -5.19 -13.86 -16.88
CA LEU A 196 -4.60 -14.50 -15.71
C LEU A 196 -5.68 -15.15 -14.84
N LYS A 197 -5.44 -16.41 -14.51
CA LYS A 197 -6.31 -17.19 -13.62
C LYS A 197 -5.65 -17.36 -12.27
N ALA A 198 -6.45 -17.19 -11.22
CA ALA A 198 -6.01 -17.44 -9.86
C ALA A 198 -5.55 -18.89 -9.71
N SER A 199 -4.36 -19.07 -9.12
CA SER A 199 -3.80 -20.40 -8.86
C SER A 199 -4.54 -21.15 -7.75
N LYS A 200 -5.30 -20.43 -6.91
CA LYS A 200 -6.10 -20.96 -5.79
C LYS A 200 -7.43 -20.24 -5.67
N LYS A 201 -8.33 -20.82 -4.88
CA LYS A 201 -9.59 -20.18 -4.46
C LYS A 201 -9.31 -19.18 -3.34
N ASP A 202 -10.20 -18.19 -3.24
CA ASP A 202 -10.20 -17.23 -2.14
C ASP A 202 -10.42 -17.91 -0.78
N ALA A 203 -9.88 -17.29 0.26
CA ALA A 203 -10.16 -17.66 1.63
C ALA A 203 -11.67 -17.59 1.92
N ILE A 204 -12.17 -18.52 2.74
CA ILE A 204 -13.60 -18.64 3.05
C ILE A 204 -14.09 -17.33 3.69
N GLY A 205 -15.19 -16.79 3.18
CA GLY A 205 -15.82 -15.57 3.69
C GLY A 205 -15.10 -14.28 3.32
N SER A 206 -14.04 -14.34 2.51
CA SER A 206 -13.35 -13.16 2.02
C SER A 206 -14.01 -12.57 0.78
N VAL A 207 -13.99 -11.24 0.68
CA VAL A 207 -14.59 -10.47 -0.41
C VAL A 207 -13.71 -9.29 -0.78
N ASP A 208 -13.71 -8.91 -2.05
CA ASP A 208 -13.05 -7.68 -2.49
C ASP A 208 -13.73 -6.45 -1.92
N HIS A 209 -12.97 -5.36 -1.81
CA HIS A 209 -13.54 -4.07 -1.48
C HIS A 209 -14.28 -3.50 -2.71
N PRO A 210 -15.53 -3.04 -2.60
CA PRO A 210 -16.33 -2.60 -3.76
C PRO A 210 -15.73 -1.47 -4.60
N MET A 211 -14.80 -0.69 -4.04
CA MET A 211 -14.12 0.42 -4.73
C MET A 211 -12.91 -0.02 -5.56
N ILE A 212 -12.34 -1.19 -5.27
CA ILE A 212 -11.07 -1.62 -5.87
C ILE A 212 -11.24 -3.00 -6.47
N GLU A 213 -10.96 -3.10 -7.75
CA GLU A 213 -10.80 -4.38 -8.41
C GLU A 213 -9.45 -5.00 -8.02
N ARG A 214 -9.46 -6.32 -7.84
CA ARG A 214 -8.23 -7.07 -7.57
C ARG A 214 -7.35 -7.15 -8.82
N PHE A 215 -6.05 -7.35 -8.63
CA PHE A 215 -5.17 -7.68 -9.74
C PHE A 215 -5.64 -8.97 -10.44
N PRO A 216 -5.72 -9.01 -11.78
CA PRO A 216 -6.14 -10.22 -12.49
C PRO A 216 -5.28 -11.45 -12.14
N GLY A 217 -5.94 -12.59 -11.93
CA GLY A 217 -5.28 -13.83 -11.50
C GLY A 217 -4.79 -13.83 -10.05
N SER A 218 -5.16 -12.84 -9.25
CA SER A 218 -4.93 -12.86 -7.80
C SER A 218 -6.05 -13.60 -7.05
N TYR A 219 -5.69 -14.14 -5.88
CA TYR A 219 -6.66 -14.70 -4.93
C TYR A 219 -6.47 -14.10 -3.54
N ILE A 220 -7.56 -13.98 -2.78
CA ILE A 220 -7.55 -13.44 -1.42
C ILE A 220 -7.07 -14.53 -0.44
N VAL A 221 -6.04 -14.21 0.35
CA VAL A 221 -5.61 -15.05 1.48
C VAL A 221 -6.23 -14.62 2.81
N ALA A 222 -6.51 -13.33 2.97
CA ALA A 222 -7.26 -12.81 4.12
C ALA A 222 -7.89 -11.47 3.78
N SER A 223 -9.02 -11.19 4.43
CA SER A 223 -9.66 -9.89 4.44
C SER A 223 -10.14 -9.57 5.84
N ALA A 224 -9.98 -8.32 6.27
CA ALA A 224 -10.47 -7.84 7.55
C ALA A 224 -11.12 -6.47 7.39
N VAL A 225 -12.17 -6.23 8.16
CA VAL A 225 -12.85 -4.94 8.22
C VAL A 225 -12.87 -4.48 9.68
N ASN A 226 -12.35 -3.28 9.93
CA ASN A 226 -12.57 -2.54 11.17
C ASN A 226 -13.50 -1.38 10.86
N ASP A 227 -14.69 -1.35 11.46
CA ASP A 227 -15.69 -0.31 11.18
C ASP A 227 -15.23 1.09 11.60
N PHE A 228 -14.35 1.17 12.59
CA PHE A 228 -13.73 2.42 13.01
C PHE A 228 -12.40 2.17 13.74
N GLU A 229 -11.29 2.66 13.19
CA GLU A 229 -9.99 2.64 13.85
C GLU A 229 -9.07 3.74 13.30
N SER A 230 -8.02 4.08 14.03
CA SER A 230 -6.95 4.98 13.60
C SER A 230 -5.90 4.28 12.74
N TYR A 231 -5.44 4.94 11.69
CA TYR A 231 -4.44 4.41 10.76
C TYR A 231 -3.25 5.41 10.64
N PRO A 232 -2.00 4.95 10.79
CA PRO A 232 -0.81 5.78 10.60
C PRO A 232 -0.44 5.86 9.10
N LEU A 233 -1.11 6.73 8.35
CA LEU A 233 -0.90 6.88 6.90
C LEU A 233 0.53 7.35 6.61
N ILE A 234 1.30 6.60 5.82
CA ILE A 234 2.66 6.98 5.45
C ILE A 234 2.61 8.11 4.41
N ILE A 235 3.29 9.23 4.67
CA ILE A 235 3.21 10.44 3.83
C ILE A 235 4.56 10.93 3.29
N GLY A 236 5.63 10.16 3.45
CA GLY A 236 6.95 10.60 3.03
C GLY A 236 8.10 9.65 3.36
N PRO A 237 9.32 10.00 2.95
CA PRO A 237 10.49 9.15 3.10
C PRO A 237 10.99 9.11 4.54
N TYR A 238 11.70 8.02 4.87
CA TYR A 238 12.31 7.83 6.17
C TYR A 238 13.33 8.93 6.51
N LYS A 239 13.14 9.60 7.65
CA LYS A 239 14.03 10.63 8.21
C LYS A 239 14.29 10.35 9.70
N LYS A 240 14.92 9.21 10.01
CA LYS A 240 15.06 8.59 11.37
C LYS A 240 13.77 7.99 11.92
N THR A 241 12.64 8.63 11.64
CA THR A 241 11.29 8.07 11.72
C THR A 241 10.61 8.23 10.36
N ILE A 242 9.58 7.42 10.08
CA ILE A 242 8.76 7.64 8.90
C ILE A 242 7.69 8.68 9.23
N PRO A 243 7.55 9.73 8.40
CA PRO A 243 6.47 10.68 8.59
C PRO A 243 5.14 9.98 8.31
N THR A 244 4.27 10.00 9.32
CA THR A 244 2.91 9.50 9.22
C THR A 244 1.90 10.59 9.53
N LYS A 245 0.75 10.53 8.87
CA LYS A 245 -0.45 11.30 9.19
C LYS A 245 -1.44 10.35 9.84
N LYS A 246 -1.86 10.63 11.07
CA LYS A 246 -2.93 9.86 11.69
C LYS A 246 -4.26 10.20 11.01
N VAL A 247 -4.91 9.20 10.45
CA VAL A 247 -6.27 9.26 9.90
C VAL A 247 -7.16 8.27 10.65
N SER A 248 -8.47 8.36 10.53
CA SER A 248 -9.38 7.42 11.20
C SER A 248 -10.64 7.18 10.41
N GLY A 249 -11.18 5.98 10.53
CA GLY A 249 -12.46 5.64 9.91
C GLY A 249 -12.60 4.15 9.71
N LYS A 250 -13.44 3.76 8.75
CA LYS A 250 -13.57 2.34 8.41
C LYS A 250 -12.37 1.90 7.59
N ILE A 251 -11.73 0.84 8.04
CA ILE A 251 -10.50 0.31 7.44
C ILE A 251 -10.79 -1.09 6.93
N THR A 252 -10.67 -1.25 5.62
CA THR A 252 -10.73 -2.58 4.98
C THR A 252 -9.33 -2.96 4.54
N THR A 253 -8.83 -4.08 5.06
CA THR A 253 -7.53 -4.65 4.72
C THR A 253 -7.76 -5.91 3.91
N ILE A 254 -7.12 -6.02 2.75
CA ILE A 254 -7.20 -7.23 1.91
C ILE A 254 -5.79 -7.68 1.54
N SER A 255 -5.51 -8.94 1.81
CA SER A 255 -4.27 -9.60 1.47
C SER A 255 -4.48 -10.54 0.28
N TYR A 256 -3.74 -10.28 -0.79
CA TYR A 256 -3.75 -11.05 -2.03
C TYR A 256 -2.45 -11.81 -2.23
N ARG A 257 -2.53 -12.85 -3.05
CA ARG A 257 -1.39 -13.54 -3.66
C ARG A 257 -1.56 -13.55 -5.17
N ILE A 258 -0.47 -13.29 -5.86
CA ILE A 258 -0.40 -13.16 -7.32
C ILE A 258 0.69 -14.08 -7.83
N ASP A 259 0.52 -14.62 -9.05
CA ASP A 259 1.49 -15.52 -9.69
C ASP A 259 2.91 -14.91 -9.66
N PRO A 260 3.94 -15.71 -9.33
CA PRO A 260 5.32 -15.26 -9.23
C PRO A 260 5.87 -14.57 -10.49
N LYS A 261 5.28 -14.81 -11.67
CA LYS A 261 5.74 -14.27 -12.96
C LYS A 261 5.41 -12.80 -13.20
N VAL A 262 4.43 -12.24 -12.49
CA VAL A 262 3.92 -10.87 -12.75
C VAL A 262 4.87 -9.79 -12.22
N GLY A 263 5.63 -10.10 -11.16
CA GLY A 263 6.51 -9.14 -10.50
C GLY A 263 5.78 -8.08 -9.68
N PRO A 264 6.29 -7.69 -8.49
CA PRO A 264 5.60 -6.74 -7.61
C PRO A 264 5.51 -5.33 -8.21
N TYR A 265 6.43 -4.95 -9.10
CA TYR A 265 6.46 -3.65 -9.75
C TYR A 265 5.28 -3.42 -10.70
N ALA A 266 4.94 -4.43 -11.52
CA ALA A 266 3.81 -4.35 -12.45
C ALA A 266 2.49 -4.21 -11.69
N VAL A 267 2.33 -4.98 -10.61
CA VAL A 267 1.19 -4.87 -9.69
C VAL A 267 1.13 -3.46 -9.10
N HIS A 268 2.28 -2.94 -8.64
CA HIS A 268 2.37 -1.62 -8.03
C HIS A 268 1.85 -0.49 -8.91
N HIS A 269 2.45 -0.35 -10.10
CA HIS A 269 2.08 0.72 -11.02
C HIS A 269 0.70 0.53 -11.64
N ASN A 270 0.22 -0.71 -11.79
CA ASN A 270 -1.15 -0.94 -12.26
C ASN A 270 -2.17 -0.30 -11.32
N TYR A 271 -1.99 -0.47 -10.01
CA TYR A 271 -2.87 0.14 -9.00
C TYR A 271 -2.74 1.66 -8.94
N ILE A 272 -1.53 2.21 -8.99
CA ILE A 272 -1.34 3.67 -9.03
C ILE A 272 -2.08 4.26 -10.23
N ASN A 273 -1.90 3.67 -11.41
CA ASN A 273 -2.55 4.12 -12.64
C ASN A 273 -4.08 4.02 -12.54
N ALA A 274 -4.61 2.93 -11.98
CA ALA A 274 -6.05 2.74 -11.79
C ALA A 274 -6.63 3.76 -10.80
N LEU A 275 -5.96 3.98 -9.67
CA LEU A 275 -6.37 4.95 -8.65
C LEU A 275 -6.34 6.38 -9.18
N GLN A 276 -5.30 6.76 -9.91
CA GLN A 276 -5.21 8.09 -10.53
C GLN A 276 -6.33 8.32 -11.55
N LYS A 277 -6.62 7.33 -12.42
CA LYS A 277 -7.78 7.37 -13.33
C LYS A 277 -9.10 7.50 -12.58
N ALA A 278 -9.20 6.91 -11.39
CA ALA A 278 -10.35 7.02 -10.49
C ALA A 278 -10.39 8.33 -9.68
N GLY A 279 -9.46 9.27 -9.91
CA GLY A 279 -9.41 10.58 -9.27
C GLY A 279 -8.69 10.63 -7.93
N PHE A 280 -7.86 9.65 -7.60
CA PHE A 280 -6.95 9.73 -6.46
C PHE A 280 -5.72 10.55 -6.80
N SER A 281 -5.25 11.32 -5.83
CA SER A 281 -3.96 11.99 -5.83
C SER A 281 -2.96 11.17 -5.03
N LEU A 282 -1.77 10.95 -5.60
CA LEU A 282 -0.69 10.24 -4.93
C LEU A 282 -0.10 11.13 -3.82
N ILE A 283 -0.04 10.60 -2.60
CA ILE A 283 0.58 11.30 -1.45
C ILE A 283 2.06 10.97 -1.38
N TYR A 284 2.38 9.68 -1.50
CA TYR A 284 3.74 9.17 -1.40
C TYR A 284 3.85 7.84 -2.13
N GLU A 285 5.02 7.60 -2.73
CA GLU A 285 5.41 6.36 -3.40
C GLU A 285 6.88 6.11 -3.13
N CYS A 286 7.26 4.84 -2.95
CA CYS A 286 8.64 4.44 -2.83
C CYS A 286 8.85 2.96 -3.20
N SER A 287 10.11 2.63 -3.45
CA SER A 287 10.63 1.27 -3.59
C SER A 287 11.57 0.94 -2.44
N ALA A 288 11.88 -0.32 -2.20
CA ALA A 288 12.64 -0.78 -1.03
C ALA A 288 13.87 0.07 -0.63
N LYS A 289 14.69 0.49 -1.59
CA LYS A 289 15.86 1.35 -1.35
C LYS A 289 15.47 2.76 -0.88
N THR A 290 14.39 3.32 -1.41
CA THR A 290 13.93 4.71 -1.17
C THR A 290 12.90 4.82 -0.04
N CYS A 291 12.16 3.76 0.26
CA CYS A 291 11.26 3.67 1.40
C CYS A 291 11.99 3.74 2.75
N GLY A 292 13.27 3.36 2.76
CA GLY A 292 14.06 3.20 3.97
C GLY A 292 13.91 1.79 4.57
N ASN A 293 14.80 1.47 5.51
CA ASN A 293 14.74 0.19 6.21
C ASN A 293 13.52 0.14 7.12
N TYR A 294 12.81 -1.00 7.09
CA TYR A 294 11.73 -1.32 8.03
C TYR A 294 10.53 -0.38 8.00
N ALA A 295 10.27 0.24 6.85
CA ALA A 295 9.23 1.24 6.72
C ALA A 295 7.84 0.77 7.16
N ILE A 296 7.42 -0.38 6.64
CA ILE A 296 6.12 -0.96 6.96
C ILE A 296 6.14 -1.59 8.35
N ARG A 297 7.23 -2.31 8.65
CA ARG A 297 7.44 -2.96 9.94
C ARG A 297 7.32 -1.95 11.08
N ASP A 298 8.10 -0.88 11.10
CA ASP A 298 8.18 0.01 12.25
C ASP A 298 6.94 0.88 12.47
N ASN A 299 6.12 1.09 11.44
CA ASN A 299 4.90 1.88 11.55
C ASN A 299 3.63 1.04 11.77
N ILE A 300 3.58 -0.19 11.22
CA ILE A 300 2.35 -0.98 11.21
C ILE A 300 2.45 -2.18 12.17
N LYS A 301 3.64 -2.74 12.46
CA LYS A 301 3.80 -4.01 13.23
C LYS A 301 3.08 -4.06 14.58
N ASN A 302 2.97 -2.92 15.26
CA ASN A 302 2.38 -2.82 16.61
C ASN A 302 0.95 -2.27 16.58
N THR A 303 0.40 -2.08 15.39
CA THR A 303 -0.98 -1.63 15.22
C THR A 303 -1.91 -2.84 15.14
N ILE A 304 -3.20 -2.63 15.40
CA ILE A 304 -4.22 -3.65 15.15
C ILE A 304 -4.25 -4.07 13.67
N HIS A 305 -3.84 -3.18 12.75
CA HIS A 305 -3.76 -3.45 11.31
C HIS A 305 -2.76 -4.55 10.98
N ALA A 306 -1.60 -4.60 11.66
CA ALA A 306 -0.62 -5.65 11.41
C ALA A 306 -1.13 -7.05 11.72
N LYS A 307 -2.09 -7.20 12.65
CA LYS A 307 -2.73 -8.51 12.93
C LYS A 307 -3.68 -8.94 11.82
N ASN A 308 -4.16 -7.99 11.02
CA ASN A 308 -5.09 -8.22 9.92
C ASN A 308 -4.38 -8.46 8.58
N HIS A 309 -3.04 -8.31 8.57
CA HIS A 309 -2.20 -8.55 7.40
C HIS A 309 -1.62 -9.96 7.43
N GLU A 310 -1.75 -10.70 6.33
CA GLU A 310 -1.10 -12.01 6.12
C GLU A 310 0.29 -11.89 5.47
N ALA A 311 0.84 -10.68 5.36
CA ALA A 311 2.17 -10.48 4.80
C ALA A 311 3.25 -10.51 5.86
N ASP A 312 4.43 -10.95 5.42
CA ASP A 312 5.59 -11.08 6.29
C ASP A 312 6.35 -9.75 6.44
N PHE A 313 5.77 -8.84 7.24
CA PHE A 313 6.38 -7.54 7.53
C PHE A 313 7.72 -7.62 8.25
N TYR A 314 7.96 -8.69 9.01
CA TYR A 314 9.16 -8.85 9.82
C TYR A 314 10.40 -9.03 8.94
N ASN A 315 10.22 -9.63 7.75
CA ASN A 315 11.29 -9.90 6.81
C ASN A 315 11.39 -8.87 5.66
N LEU A 316 10.63 -7.76 5.72
CA LEU A 316 10.79 -6.64 4.79
C LEU A 316 11.99 -5.77 5.19
N THR A 317 13.02 -5.77 4.37
CA THR A 317 14.26 -5.00 4.54
C THR A 317 14.54 -4.15 3.31
N SER A 318 15.47 -3.19 3.36
CA SER A 318 15.92 -2.45 2.15
C SER A 318 16.43 -3.34 1.03
N LYS A 319 16.75 -4.61 1.32
CA LYS A 319 17.16 -5.58 0.32
C LYS A 319 15.95 -6.23 -0.38
N SER A 320 14.78 -6.29 0.25
CA SER A 320 13.60 -6.98 -0.31
C SER A 320 13.04 -6.27 -1.55
N HIS A 321 12.47 -6.99 -2.52
CA HIS A 321 11.75 -6.37 -3.64
C HIS A 321 10.35 -5.98 -3.18
N TYR A 322 10.19 -4.76 -2.67
CA TYR A 322 8.89 -4.23 -2.32
C TYR A 322 8.68 -2.79 -2.77
N TYR A 323 7.42 -2.45 -2.97
CA TYR A 323 6.94 -1.13 -3.35
C TYR A 323 5.79 -0.75 -2.43
N LEU A 324 5.66 0.54 -2.14
CA LEU A 324 4.59 1.08 -1.29
C LEU A 324 4.11 2.41 -1.84
N PHE A 325 2.80 2.63 -1.77
CA PHE A 325 2.22 3.95 -1.98
C PHE A 325 1.14 4.26 -0.95
N SER A 326 0.87 5.56 -0.81
CA SER A 326 -0.32 6.13 -0.20
C SER A 326 -0.97 7.10 -1.18
N ALA A 327 -2.28 7.02 -1.37
CA ALA A 327 -3.05 7.93 -2.20
C ALA A 327 -4.30 8.41 -1.47
N GLU A 328 -4.79 9.61 -1.81
CA GLU A 328 -6.05 10.15 -1.30
C GLU A 328 -7.03 10.53 -2.41
N LYS A 329 -8.32 10.43 -2.13
CA LYS A 329 -9.40 10.99 -2.92
C LYS A 329 -10.32 11.79 -2.01
N VAL A 330 -10.58 13.04 -2.37
CA VAL A 330 -11.58 13.87 -1.68
C VAL A 330 -12.95 13.59 -2.30
N THR A 331 -13.93 13.27 -1.47
CA THR A 331 -15.34 13.11 -1.87
C THR A 331 -16.22 14.10 -1.11
N ALA A 332 -17.48 14.23 -1.50
CA ALA A 332 -18.44 15.08 -0.79
C ALA A 332 -18.71 14.57 0.65
N GLN A 333 -18.51 13.27 0.91
CA GLN A 333 -18.80 12.61 2.18
C GLN A 333 -17.58 12.50 3.10
N GLY A 334 -16.38 12.81 2.61
CA GLY A 334 -15.12 12.65 3.34
C GLY A 334 -13.96 12.28 2.43
N LYS A 335 -12.76 12.13 2.99
CA LYS A 335 -11.62 11.62 2.23
C LYS A 335 -11.61 10.10 2.25
N ILE A 336 -11.10 9.51 1.17
CA ILE A 336 -10.78 8.10 1.10
C ILE A 336 -9.28 8.00 0.90
N TYR A 337 -8.62 7.16 1.67
CA TYR A 337 -7.20 6.84 1.47
C TYR A 337 -7.06 5.40 1.00
N ALA A 338 -6.14 5.18 0.07
CA ALA A 338 -5.71 3.87 -0.35
C ALA A 338 -4.21 3.74 -0.09
N THR A 339 -3.82 2.73 0.67
CA THR A 339 -2.42 2.32 0.77
C THR A 339 -2.28 0.94 0.17
N MET A 340 -1.14 0.70 -0.47
CA MET A 340 -0.80 -0.63 -0.92
C MET A 340 0.68 -0.85 -0.74
N TYR A 341 1.02 -2.07 -0.37
CA TYR A 341 2.36 -2.58 -0.61
C TYR A 341 2.31 -3.90 -1.36
N SER A 342 3.30 -4.06 -2.22
CA SER A 342 3.53 -5.27 -2.98
C SER A 342 4.95 -5.73 -2.73
N SER A 343 5.16 -7.00 -2.39
CA SER A 343 6.48 -7.54 -2.15
C SER A 343 6.64 -8.94 -2.72
N GLN A 344 7.88 -9.30 -3.04
CA GLN A 344 8.22 -10.66 -3.42
C GLN A 344 9.51 -11.07 -2.70
N LYS A 345 9.46 -12.19 -1.98
CA LYS A 345 10.62 -12.70 -1.23
C LYS A 345 11.74 -13.19 -2.16
N ARG A 346 11.38 -14.02 -3.15
CA ARG A 346 12.24 -14.51 -4.24
C ARG A 346 11.36 -14.76 -5.46
N GLY A 347 11.92 -14.75 -6.67
CA GLY A 347 11.16 -14.89 -7.92
C GLY A 347 10.31 -16.16 -8.09
N GLN A 348 10.52 -17.19 -7.25
CA GLN A 348 9.71 -18.42 -7.23
C GLN A 348 8.48 -18.34 -6.31
N TYR A 349 8.40 -17.34 -5.43
CA TYR A 349 7.28 -17.15 -4.51
C TYR A 349 6.27 -16.19 -5.10
N ASP A 350 5.00 -16.44 -4.78
CA ASP A 350 3.89 -15.54 -5.10
C ASP A 350 4.22 -14.10 -4.70
N VAL A 351 3.78 -13.16 -5.52
CA VAL A 351 3.81 -11.76 -5.15
C VAL A 351 2.75 -11.55 -4.07
N GLU A 352 3.18 -11.05 -2.92
CA GLU A 352 2.30 -10.64 -1.83
C GLU A 352 1.86 -9.20 -2.10
N MET A 353 0.55 -8.98 -2.17
CA MET A 353 -0.02 -7.64 -2.30
C MET A 353 -1.01 -7.43 -1.17
N VAL A 354 -0.96 -6.28 -0.53
CA VAL A 354 -1.93 -5.93 0.49
C VAL A 354 -2.39 -4.51 0.28
N VAL A 355 -3.70 -4.34 0.35
CA VAL A 355 -4.39 -3.08 0.12
C VAL A 355 -5.14 -2.73 1.40
N ASP A 356 -4.89 -1.53 1.94
CA ASP A 356 -5.73 -0.94 2.98
C ASP A 356 -6.53 0.22 2.40
N ILE A 357 -7.85 0.18 2.61
CA ILE A 357 -8.76 1.25 2.25
C ILE A 357 -9.32 1.87 3.50
N ILE A 358 -9.07 3.17 3.65
CA ILE A 358 -9.49 3.97 4.79
C ILE A 358 -10.57 4.92 4.30
N GLU A 359 -11.81 4.59 4.57
CA GLU A 359 -12.95 5.51 4.44
C GLU A 359 -12.93 6.44 5.65
N GLU A 360 -12.48 7.69 5.50
CA GLU A 360 -12.41 8.63 6.62
C GLU A 360 -13.82 8.85 7.18
N ARG A 361 -13.99 8.52 8.47
CA ARG A 361 -15.24 8.72 9.19
C ARG A 361 -14.94 9.54 10.43
N ALA A 362 -15.86 10.42 10.79
CA ALA A 362 -15.89 10.91 12.15
C ALA A 362 -16.31 9.74 13.06
N MET A 363 -15.66 9.60 14.20
CA MET A 363 -16.13 8.66 15.22
C MET A 363 -17.55 9.10 15.58
N SER A 364 -18.54 8.21 15.39
CA SER A 364 -19.84 8.43 16.03
C SER A 364 -19.52 8.48 17.51
N GLN A 365 -19.64 9.65 18.13
CA GLN A 365 -19.70 9.69 19.57
C GLN A 365 -20.94 8.86 19.88
N VAL A 366 -20.74 7.65 20.43
CA VAL A 366 -21.81 7.07 21.22
C VAL A 366 -22.06 8.14 22.24
N ALA A 367 -23.16 8.88 22.06
CA ALA A 367 -23.71 9.79 23.02
C ALA A 367 -23.64 9.07 24.36
N LEU A 368 -22.64 9.39 25.19
CA LEU A 368 -22.57 8.88 26.55
C LEU A 368 -23.75 9.54 27.24
N ASN A 369 -24.87 8.83 27.20
CA ASN A 369 -26.08 9.25 27.86
C ASN A 369 -25.76 9.30 29.34
N VAL A 370 -25.78 10.51 29.90
CA VAL A 370 -25.60 10.70 31.33
C VAL A 370 -26.94 10.36 31.96
N ASP A 371 -26.96 9.31 32.78
CA ASP A 371 -28.16 8.89 33.49
C ASP A 371 -28.64 9.96 34.48
N SER A 372 -29.92 9.92 34.83
CA SER A 372 -30.57 10.86 35.72
C SER A 372 -29.85 11.07 37.06
N ASP A 373 -29.24 10.04 37.64
CA ASP A 373 -28.61 10.13 38.96
C ASP A 373 -27.22 10.78 38.84
N THR A 374 -26.48 10.46 37.78
CA THR A 374 -25.21 11.10 37.44
C THR A 374 -25.41 12.58 37.09
N LEU A 375 -26.47 12.92 36.34
CA LEU A 375 -26.86 14.31 36.07
C LEU A 375 -27.05 15.10 37.36
N GLY A 376 -27.83 14.55 38.29
CA GLY A 376 -28.09 15.20 39.58
C GLY A 376 -26.81 15.42 40.39
N LYS A 377 -25.96 14.40 40.51
CA LYS A 377 -24.68 14.50 41.23
C LYS A 377 -23.75 15.56 40.63
N GLN A 378 -23.62 15.60 39.29
CA GLN A 378 -22.74 16.57 38.62
C GLN A 378 -23.25 18.00 38.74
N ILE A 379 -24.56 18.21 38.53
CA ILE A 379 -25.18 19.52 38.68
C ILE A 379 -25.06 20.01 40.13
N GLN A 380 -25.24 19.13 41.12
CA GLN A 380 -25.04 19.47 42.53
C GLN A 380 -23.60 19.84 42.85
N ALA A 381 -22.63 19.10 42.30
CA ALA A 381 -21.22 19.29 42.59
C ALA A 381 -20.63 20.52 41.90
N THR A 382 -21.09 20.85 40.69
CA THR A 382 -20.40 21.84 39.83
C THR A 382 -21.29 22.99 39.36
N GLY A 383 -22.60 22.91 39.60
CA GLY A 383 -23.57 23.90 39.12
C GLY A 383 -24.00 23.71 37.67
N SER A 384 -23.33 22.85 36.90
CA SER A 384 -23.69 22.55 35.52
C SER A 384 -23.33 21.14 35.07
N VAL A 385 -23.81 20.73 33.90
CA VAL A 385 -23.38 19.50 33.23
C VAL A 385 -23.46 19.67 31.71
N SER A 386 -22.37 19.30 31.02
CA SER A 386 -22.33 19.27 29.55
C SER A 386 -22.92 17.97 29.03
N LEU A 387 -23.83 18.08 28.07
CA LEU A 387 -24.54 16.99 27.42
C LEU A 387 -24.03 16.83 25.99
N TYR A 388 -23.43 15.68 25.71
CA TYR A 388 -22.98 15.31 24.38
C TYR A 388 -23.96 14.37 23.65
N GLY A 389 -24.98 13.88 24.36
CA GLY A 389 -26.04 13.05 23.80
C GLY A 389 -27.22 13.81 23.19
N ILE A 390 -27.10 15.11 23.00
CA ILE A 390 -28.11 15.94 22.32
C ILE A 390 -27.53 16.36 20.97
N GLU A 391 -28.08 15.82 19.89
CA GLU A 391 -27.50 15.94 18.56
C GLU A 391 -28.41 16.69 17.58
N PHE A 392 -27.76 17.43 16.68
CA PHE A 392 -28.36 18.17 15.58
C PHE A 392 -27.56 17.91 14.31
N ASP A 393 -28.23 17.88 13.15
CA ASP A 393 -27.50 17.88 11.88
C ASP A 393 -26.75 19.22 11.67
N PHE A 394 -25.76 19.19 10.78
CA PHE A 394 -25.03 20.39 10.38
C PHE A 394 -26.00 21.48 9.94
N ASP A 395 -25.77 22.69 10.44
CA ASP A 395 -26.58 23.88 10.14
C ASP A 395 -28.07 23.80 10.54
N LYS A 396 -28.48 22.77 11.30
CA LYS A 396 -29.86 22.58 11.76
C LYS A 396 -30.01 22.72 13.28
N HIS A 397 -31.24 22.98 13.70
CA HIS A 397 -31.68 23.02 15.09
C HIS A 397 -32.73 21.95 15.43
N THR A 398 -33.12 21.11 14.46
CA THR A 398 -34.01 19.97 14.70
C THR A 398 -33.25 18.86 15.42
N LEU A 399 -33.82 18.36 16.53
CA LEU A 399 -33.25 17.25 17.30
C LEU A 399 -33.25 15.95 16.49
N LYS A 400 -32.16 15.19 16.57
CA LYS A 400 -32.08 13.84 16.02
C LYS A 400 -32.69 12.85 17.01
N ALA A 401 -33.27 11.76 16.49
CA ALA A 401 -33.83 10.67 17.30
C ALA A 401 -32.80 10.02 18.25
N SER A 402 -31.51 10.09 17.93
CA SER A 402 -30.41 9.69 18.83
C SER A 402 -30.43 10.46 20.17
N SER A 403 -31.08 11.63 20.22
CA SER A 403 -31.18 12.48 21.42
C SER A 403 -32.25 12.03 22.41
N ASP A 404 -33.19 11.19 22.00
CA ASP A 404 -34.39 10.84 22.80
C ASP A 404 -34.03 10.18 24.13
N LYS A 405 -32.96 9.37 24.15
CA LYS A 405 -32.47 8.73 25.37
C LYS A 405 -31.94 9.77 26.36
N GLN A 406 -31.11 10.71 25.90
CA GLN A 406 -30.57 11.76 26.78
C GLN A 406 -31.68 12.70 27.27
N LEU A 407 -32.67 13.01 26.42
CA LEU A 407 -33.84 13.83 26.80
C LEU A 407 -34.70 13.14 27.86
N ALA A 408 -34.86 11.81 27.78
CA ALA A 408 -35.55 11.04 28.80
C ALA A 408 -34.83 11.11 30.16
N GLU A 409 -33.50 10.95 30.19
CA GLU A 409 -32.72 11.06 31.44
C GLU A 409 -32.81 12.45 32.07
N ILE A 410 -32.80 13.52 31.25
CA ILE A 410 -32.99 14.89 31.73
C ILE A 410 -34.39 15.07 32.31
N ALA A 411 -35.41 14.55 31.62
CA ALA A 411 -36.79 14.62 32.09
C ALA A 411 -36.98 13.87 33.40
N ASP A 412 -36.41 12.68 33.54
CA ASP A 412 -36.48 11.88 34.76
C ASP A 412 -35.79 12.58 35.93
N PHE A 413 -34.61 13.16 35.70
CA PHE A 413 -33.94 14.01 36.68
C PHE A 413 -34.84 15.17 37.13
N LEU A 414 -35.44 15.92 36.19
CA LEU A 414 -36.30 17.07 36.48
C LEU A 414 -37.62 16.68 37.17
N LYS A 415 -38.14 15.49 36.90
CA LYS A 415 -39.33 14.94 37.58
C LYS A 415 -39.03 14.53 39.02
N LYS A 416 -37.86 13.92 39.27
CA LYS A 416 -37.37 13.58 40.62
C LYS A 416 -37.09 14.85 41.45
N THR A 417 -36.61 15.92 40.81
CA THR A 417 -36.14 17.14 41.49
C THR A 417 -37.03 18.36 41.19
N LYS A 418 -38.27 18.37 41.70
CA LYS A 418 -39.31 19.35 41.30
C LYS A 418 -38.95 20.82 41.52
N ASN A 419 -38.05 21.13 42.46
CA ASN A 419 -37.68 22.51 42.78
C ASN A 419 -36.65 23.09 41.80
N VAL A 420 -35.91 22.23 41.10
CA VAL A 420 -34.78 22.62 40.26
C VAL A 420 -35.23 23.37 39.02
N SER A 421 -34.59 24.50 38.76
CA SER A 421 -34.73 25.26 37.52
C SER A 421 -33.38 25.41 36.83
N LEU A 422 -33.36 25.22 35.52
CA LEU A 422 -32.15 25.17 34.71
C LEU A 422 -32.16 26.20 33.58
N TYR A 423 -30.99 26.76 33.29
CA TYR A 423 -30.68 27.26 31.96
C TYR A 423 -30.29 26.08 31.07
N VAL A 424 -30.81 26.07 29.85
CA VAL A 424 -30.40 25.14 28.79
C VAL A 424 -29.54 25.95 27.83
N VAL A 425 -28.23 25.73 27.87
CA VAL A 425 -27.24 26.55 27.18
C VAL A 425 -26.75 25.84 25.92
N GLY A 426 -26.99 26.42 24.75
CA GLY A 426 -26.46 25.92 23.48
C GLY A 426 -25.11 26.53 23.15
N HIS A 427 -24.20 25.71 22.61
CA HIS A 427 -22.88 26.11 22.15
C HIS A 427 -22.66 25.73 20.67
N THR A 428 -21.76 26.44 19.99
CA THR A 428 -21.30 26.08 18.64
C THR A 428 -19.77 26.00 18.60
N ASP A 429 -19.24 25.44 17.52
CA ASP A 429 -17.85 25.69 17.11
C ASP A 429 -17.71 27.08 16.47
N ASN A 430 -16.50 27.41 16.02
CA ASN A 430 -16.18 28.69 15.38
C ASN A 430 -16.41 28.71 13.86
N LYS A 431 -17.00 27.68 13.24
CA LYS A 431 -17.30 27.68 11.80
C LYS A 431 -18.54 28.52 11.55
N GLY A 432 -18.41 29.52 10.68
CA GLY A 432 -19.50 30.44 10.31
C GLY A 432 -19.39 31.81 10.98
N LYS A 433 -20.35 32.69 10.67
CA LYS A 433 -20.37 34.05 11.21
C LYS A 433 -20.78 34.05 12.68
N PHE A 434 -20.15 34.88 13.49
CA PHE A 434 -20.45 34.99 14.93
C PHE A 434 -21.95 35.15 15.23
N GLY A 435 -22.61 36.14 14.60
CA GLY A 435 -24.03 36.39 14.82
C GLY A 435 -24.93 35.22 14.40
N TYR A 436 -24.53 34.47 13.37
CA TYR A 436 -25.23 33.26 12.95
C TYR A 436 -25.13 32.16 13.99
N ASN A 437 -23.93 31.89 14.50
CA ASN A 437 -23.70 30.86 15.51
C ASN A 437 -24.34 31.21 16.87
N GLN A 438 -24.41 32.50 17.20
CA GLN A 438 -25.13 33.01 18.35
C GLN A 438 -26.64 32.71 18.26
N ASP A 439 -27.24 32.92 17.09
CA ASP A 439 -28.65 32.61 16.84
C ASP A 439 -28.90 31.09 16.78
N LEU A 440 -28.04 30.33 16.09
CA LEU A 440 -28.14 28.88 15.96
C LEU A 440 -28.09 28.17 17.32
N SER A 441 -27.14 28.54 18.18
CA SER A 441 -27.07 27.99 19.54
C SER A 441 -28.33 28.28 20.36
N LYS A 442 -28.90 29.49 20.23
CA LYS A 442 -30.16 29.87 20.91
C LYS A 442 -31.34 29.03 20.41
N ARG A 443 -31.46 28.82 19.09
CA ARG A 443 -32.50 27.96 18.51
C ARG A 443 -32.38 26.51 18.95
N ARG A 444 -31.17 25.96 19.00
CA ARG A 444 -30.91 24.60 19.51
C ARG A 444 -31.31 24.44 20.98
N ALA A 445 -30.92 25.39 21.83
CA ALA A 445 -31.35 25.40 23.23
C ALA A 445 -32.88 25.49 23.36
N ALA A 446 -33.53 26.32 22.55
CA ALA A 446 -34.99 26.44 22.53
C ALA A 446 -35.67 25.14 22.10
N GLU A 447 -35.10 24.41 21.14
CA GLU A 447 -35.65 23.12 20.70
C GLU A 447 -35.57 22.05 21.79
N VAL A 448 -34.46 21.98 22.54
CA VAL A 448 -34.34 21.09 23.70
C VAL A 448 -35.41 21.40 24.74
N VAL A 449 -35.60 22.68 25.07
CA VAL A 449 -36.65 23.11 26.00
C VAL A 449 -38.03 22.75 25.46
N ASN A 450 -38.29 23.01 24.18
CA ASN A 450 -39.54 22.67 23.52
C ASN A 450 -39.83 21.17 23.68
N SER A 451 -38.87 20.31 23.35
CA SER A 451 -39.02 18.86 23.46
C SER A 451 -39.30 18.39 24.90
N LEU A 452 -38.56 18.90 25.89
CA LEU A 452 -38.79 18.58 27.31
C LEU A 452 -40.18 19.00 27.79
N VAL A 453 -40.70 20.13 27.31
CA VAL A 453 -42.03 20.62 27.67
C VAL A 453 -43.13 19.84 26.96
N THR A 454 -43.03 19.66 25.64
CA THR A 454 -44.11 19.09 24.82
C THR A 454 -44.21 17.58 24.96
N HIS A 455 -43.09 16.87 24.92
CA HIS A 455 -43.05 15.40 24.94
C HIS A 455 -42.94 14.85 26.37
N TYR A 456 -42.12 15.47 27.22
CA TYR A 456 -41.84 14.96 28.57
C TYR A 456 -42.60 15.66 29.69
N LYS A 457 -43.42 16.67 29.36
CA LYS A 457 -44.31 17.40 30.27
C LYS A 457 -43.59 18.10 31.44
N ILE A 458 -42.37 18.58 31.20
CA ILE A 458 -41.68 19.43 32.16
C ILE A 458 -42.29 20.84 32.14
N ASP A 459 -42.47 21.45 33.31
CA ASP A 459 -42.95 22.83 33.40
C ASP A 459 -41.97 23.79 32.71
N LYS A 460 -42.47 24.54 31.73
CA LYS A 460 -41.71 25.52 30.96
C LYS A 460 -41.05 26.59 31.84
N GLN A 461 -41.66 26.96 32.98
CA GLN A 461 -41.09 27.98 33.87
C GLN A 461 -39.73 27.55 34.46
N ARG A 462 -39.51 26.23 34.57
CA ARG A 462 -38.28 25.65 35.11
C ARG A 462 -37.11 25.67 34.13
N LEU A 463 -37.36 25.94 32.85
CA LEU A 463 -36.35 25.87 31.79
C LEU A 463 -36.20 27.21 31.07
N THR A 464 -34.97 27.70 30.93
CA THR A 464 -34.69 28.93 30.16
C THR A 464 -33.63 28.64 29.10
N PRO A 465 -33.96 28.72 27.79
CA PRO A 465 -32.97 28.51 26.74
C PRO A 465 -32.04 29.72 26.61
N VAL A 466 -30.75 29.46 26.49
CA VAL A 466 -29.68 30.46 26.30
C VAL A 466 -28.77 29.99 25.18
N GLY A 467 -28.41 30.87 24.25
CA GLY A 467 -27.37 30.59 23.25
C GLY A 467 -26.12 31.40 23.57
N VAL A 468 -24.94 30.78 23.48
CA VAL A 468 -23.66 31.49 23.66
C VAL A 468 -22.74 31.41 22.43
N GLY A 469 -23.20 30.77 21.35
CA GLY A 469 -22.42 30.63 20.12
C GLY A 469 -21.05 30.02 20.39
N PRO A 470 -19.97 30.57 19.78
CA PRO A 470 -18.61 30.03 19.90
C PRO A 470 -17.81 30.59 21.08
N VAL A 471 -18.37 31.46 21.94
CA VAL A 471 -17.58 32.26 22.90
C VAL A 471 -17.12 31.50 24.14
N ALA A 472 -17.64 30.30 24.36
CA ALA A 472 -17.31 29.43 25.49
C ALA A 472 -16.87 28.04 25.00
N PRO A 473 -15.72 27.95 24.28
CA PRO A 473 -15.22 26.68 23.76
C PRO A 473 -14.73 25.80 24.91
N LYS A 474 -15.03 24.50 24.82
CA LYS A 474 -14.52 23.47 25.73
C LYS A 474 -13.13 22.98 25.30
N ALA A 475 -12.84 23.05 23.99
CA ALA A 475 -11.56 22.67 23.39
C ALA A 475 -11.18 23.63 22.25
N ALA A 476 -9.92 23.57 21.80
CA ALA A 476 -9.44 24.39 20.70
C ALA A 476 -10.23 24.12 19.40
N ASN A 477 -10.52 25.14 18.59
CA ASN A 477 -11.23 24.93 17.31
C ASN A 477 -10.26 24.61 16.15
N ASP A 478 -9.38 23.64 16.35
CA ASP A 478 -8.28 23.29 15.43
C ASP A 478 -8.50 21.95 14.70
N THR A 479 -9.30 21.06 15.28
CA THR A 479 -9.62 19.73 14.76
C THR A 479 -11.12 19.49 14.80
N GLU A 480 -11.63 18.62 13.92
CA GLU A 480 -13.06 18.29 13.90
C GLU A 480 -13.52 17.65 15.22
N THR A 481 -12.66 16.84 15.84
CA THR A 481 -12.90 16.26 17.16
C THR A 481 -13.11 17.34 18.22
N ASN A 482 -12.25 18.35 18.27
CA ASN A 482 -12.37 19.42 19.25
C ASN A 482 -13.54 20.36 18.93
N MET A 483 -13.79 20.67 17.66
CA MET A 483 -14.96 21.45 17.23
C MET A 483 -16.27 20.75 17.60
N GLN A 484 -16.35 19.42 17.49
CA GLN A 484 -17.52 18.66 17.93
C GLN A 484 -17.76 18.77 19.44
N GLN A 485 -16.70 18.82 20.27
CA GLN A 485 -16.85 19.06 21.72
C GLN A 485 -17.42 20.46 22.02
N ASN A 486 -17.17 21.43 21.13
CA ASN A 486 -17.73 22.77 21.24
C ASN A 486 -19.20 22.83 20.83
N ARG A 487 -19.66 21.94 19.93
CA ARG A 487 -21.07 21.78 19.55
C ARG A 487 -21.83 20.94 20.58
N ARG A 488 -22.20 21.53 21.71
CA ARG A 488 -22.84 20.85 22.83
C ARG A 488 -24.02 21.64 23.42
N VAL A 489 -24.80 20.97 24.27
CA VAL A 489 -25.78 21.60 25.16
C VAL A 489 -25.30 21.45 26.60
N GLU A 490 -25.51 22.45 27.44
CA GLU A 490 -25.14 22.43 28.85
C GLU A 490 -26.36 22.79 29.71
N LEU A 491 -26.58 22.04 30.79
CA LEU A 491 -27.60 22.37 31.78
C LEU A 491 -26.91 23.12 32.92
N VAL A 492 -27.41 24.30 33.29
CA VAL A 492 -26.83 25.14 34.35
C VAL A 492 -27.90 25.50 35.37
N LEU A 493 -27.63 25.38 36.67
CA LEU A 493 -28.58 25.80 37.71
C LEU A 493 -28.89 27.29 37.62
N LYS A 494 -30.18 27.65 37.69
CA LYS A 494 -30.59 29.08 37.77
C LYS A 494 -30.28 29.71 39.12
N SER A 495 -30.27 28.91 40.18
CA SER A 495 -29.98 29.34 41.54
C SER A 495 -29.46 28.14 42.33
N PRO A 496 -28.56 28.33 43.30
CA PRO A 496 -28.11 27.25 44.17
C PRO A 496 -29.31 26.79 45.00
N GLN A 497 -29.88 25.66 44.61
CA GLN A 497 -30.87 24.94 45.40
C GLN A 497 -30.25 23.63 45.84
N ILE A 498 -30.53 23.22 47.08
CA ILE A 498 -30.12 21.91 47.58
C ILE A 498 -30.95 20.88 46.81
N LEU A 499 -30.27 20.11 45.97
CA LEU A 499 -30.81 19.05 45.12
C LEU A 499 -31.28 17.84 45.94
#